data_AF-A0A4U5MV73-F1
#
_entry.id   AF-A0A4U5MV73-F1
#
_cell.length_a   1.000
_cell.length_b   1.000
_cell.length_c   1.000
_cell.angle_alpha   90.00
_cell.angle_beta   90.00
_cell.angle_gamma   90.00
#
_symmetry.space_group_name_H-M   'P 1'
#
loop_
_entity.id
_entity.type
_entity.pdbx_description
1 polymer ?
#
loop_
_entity_poly.entity_id
_entity_poly.type
_entity_poly.pdbx_seq_one_letter_code
_entity_poly.pdbx_strand_id
1 'polypeptide(L)'
;MATDIEQQRMRGNNLMKEKVLCCCCKISSKTATVVIAVLSVLGSLTSFFSSSNLIQLGVNLGLLSTALLAIYGIWKRTYKAVLPFLVMQLVGIAQSVLMLIVAIIRSFHRDPENKHHLIFTEINKEGEEEEKKLATNEVVILVFLIFIPIQLWLTRIVHRCYQFMKTEQEEIQQF
;
A
#
# COMPACT_ATOMS: atom_id res chain seq x y z
N MET A 1 18.54 13.93 39.91
CA MET A 1 19.74 13.87 39.06
C MET A 1 19.80 12.47 38.46
N ALA A 2 18.98 12.20 37.44
CA ALA A 2 19.01 10.92 36.74
C ALA A 2 20.28 10.91 35.88
N THR A 3 21.14 9.95 36.15
CA THR A 3 22.51 9.84 35.64
C THR A 3 22.56 9.72 34.12
N ASP A 4 23.48 10.43 33.48
CA ASP A 4 23.82 10.43 32.04
C ASP A 4 23.78 9.03 31.36
N ILE A 5 24.04 7.98 32.14
CA ILE A 5 24.02 6.57 31.72
C ILE A 5 22.61 6.10 31.32
N GLU A 6 21.55 6.51 32.04
CA GLU A 6 20.18 6.16 31.65
C GLU A 6 19.74 6.92 30.39
N GLN A 7 20.14 8.19 30.28
CA GLN A 7 19.90 8.98 29.08
C GLN A 7 20.59 8.38 27.86
N GLN A 8 21.84 7.92 28.00
CA GLN A 8 22.55 7.21 26.91
C GLN A 8 21.93 5.85 26.57
N ARG A 9 21.42 5.10 27.56
CA ARG A 9 20.75 3.81 27.33
C ARG A 9 19.40 3.97 26.64
N MET A 10 18.62 4.98 27.01
CA MET A 10 17.37 5.38 26.35
C MET A 10 17.66 5.83 24.91
N ARG A 11 18.70 6.64 24.70
CA ARG A 11 19.12 7.11 23.37
C ARG A 11 19.59 5.95 22.47
N GLY A 12 20.32 4.98 23.02
CA GLY A 12 20.77 3.78 22.31
C GLY A 12 19.61 2.84 21.92
N ASN A 13 18.64 2.65 22.82
CA ASN A 13 17.44 1.86 22.55
C ASN A 13 16.49 2.54 21.54
N ASN A 14 16.39 3.87 21.57
CA ASN A 14 15.62 4.64 20.58
C ASN A 14 16.30 4.61 19.20
N LEU A 15 17.65 4.68 19.12
CA LEU A 15 18.39 4.43 17.87
C LEU A 15 18.22 2.98 17.35
N MET A 16 18.08 2.02 18.27
CA MET A 16 17.57 0.66 18.10
C MET A 16 16.28 0.60 17.28
N LYS A 17 15.24 1.25 17.83
CA LYS A 17 13.87 1.23 17.32
C LYS A 17 13.67 2.02 16.03
N GLU A 18 14.51 3.02 15.75
CA GLU A 18 14.44 3.85 14.53
C GLU A 18 14.85 3.09 13.26
N LYS A 19 15.56 1.96 13.39
CA LYS A 19 16.09 1.20 12.25
C LYS A 19 15.16 0.03 11.93
N VAL A 20 14.57 0.05 10.73
CA VAL A 20 13.89 -1.13 10.20
C VAL A 20 14.93 -1.96 9.47
N LEU A 21 15.00 -3.25 9.80
CA LEU A 21 15.75 -4.20 8.98
C LEU A 21 14.98 -4.42 7.68
N CYS A 22 15.50 -3.85 6.59
CA CYS A 22 15.18 -4.32 5.25
C CYS A 22 16.14 -5.47 4.93
N CYS A 23 15.73 -6.47 4.13
CA CYS A 23 16.42 -7.75 3.94
C CYS A 23 17.94 -7.69 3.68
N CYS A 24 18.49 -6.55 3.27
CA CYS A 24 19.92 -6.36 3.03
C CYS A 24 20.57 -5.16 3.76
N CYS A 25 19.80 -4.22 4.36
CA CYS A 25 20.34 -2.97 4.94
C CYS A 25 19.53 -2.46 6.14
N LYS A 26 20.22 -1.82 7.11
CA LYS A 26 19.59 -1.02 8.18
C LYS A 26 19.18 0.34 7.60
N ILE A 27 17.91 0.48 7.20
CA ILE A 27 17.35 1.76 6.76
C ILE A 27 16.56 2.38 7.91
N SER A 28 16.67 3.71 8.08
CA SER A 28 15.82 4.45 9.01
C SER A 28 14.35 4.33 8.59
N SER A 29 13.47 4.03 9.54
CA SER A 29 12.02 3.97 9.30
C SER A 29 11.49 5.26 8.66
N LYS A 30 12.09 6.41 8.98
CA LYS A 30 11.74 7.72 8.43
C LYS A 30 12.02 7.78 6.92
N THR A 31 13.23 7.42 6.51
CA THR A 31 13.62 7.42 5.09
C THR A 31 12.77 6.44 4.29
N ALA A 32 12.52 5.23 4.82
CA ALA A 32 11.66 4.26 4.14
C ALA A 32 10.24 4.79 3.94
N THR A 33 9.63 5.40 4.96
CA THR A 33 8.28 5.98 4.82
C THR A 33 8.25 7.13 3.82
N VAL A 34 9.29 8.00 3.77
CA VAL A 34 9.37 9.06 2.75
C VAL A 34 9.45 8.46 1.36
N VAL A 35 10.29 7.44 1.14
CA VAL A 35 10.40 6.76 -0.16
C VAL A 35 9.07 6.15 -0.57
N ILE A 36 8.36 5.48 0.35
CA ILE A 36 7.04 4.92 0.10
C ILE A 36 6.04 6.01 -0.30
N ALA A 37 6.01 7.13 0.43
CA ALA A 37 5.12 8.25 0.13
C ALA A 37 5.43 8.88 -1.24
N VAL A 38 6.70 9.05 -1.60
CA VAL A 38 7.12 9.56 -2.91
C VAL A 38 6.69 8.60 -4.03
N LEU A 39 6.87 7.29 -3.86
CA LEU A 39 6.39 6.30 -4.82
C LEU A 39 4.87 6.34 -4.96
N SER A 40 4.13 6.53 -3.86
CA SER A 40 2.67 6.72 -3.92
C SER A 40 2.30 7.98 -4.70
N VAL A 41 2.99 9.11 -4.51
CA VAL A 41 2.79 10.34 -5.29
C VAL A 41 3.00 10.09 -6.78
N LEU A 42 4.10 9.43 -7.15
CA LEU A 42 4.40 9.12 -8.55
C LEU A 42 3.33 8.22 -9.18
N GLY A 43 2.88 7.18 -8.47
CA GLY A 43 1.81 6.30 -8.93
C GLY A 43 0.44 6.99 -9.07
N SER A 44 0.13 7.94 -8.20
CA SER A 44 -1.06 8.77 -8.33
C SER A 44 -0.99 9.71 -9.53
N LEU A 45 0.17 10.30 -9.80
CA LEU A 45 0.35 11.20 -10.95
C LEU A 45 0.18 10.47 -12.27
N THR A 46 0.77 9.28 -12.43
CA THR A 46 0.59 8.48 -13.65
C THR A 46 -0.88 8.10 -13.87
N SER A 47 -1.59 7.78 -12.78
CA SER A 47 -3.01 7.44 -12.83
C SER A 47 -3.89 8.65 -13.16
N PHE A 48 -3.52 9.83 -12.66
CA PHE A 48 -4.26 11.09 -12.88
C PHE A 48 -4.32 11.48 -14.36
N PHE A 49 -3.21 11.34 -15.09
CA PHE A 49 -3.18 11.64 -16.53
C PHE A 49 -3.91 10.61 -17.38
N SER A 50 -4.12 9.40 -16.87
CA SER A 50 -4.73 8.30 -17.62
C SER A 50 -6.25 8.18 -17.40
N SER A 51 -6.82 8.76 -16.34
CA SER A 51 -8.21 8.54 -15.95
C SER A 51 -9.12 9.72 -16.30
N SER A 52 -10.22 9.47 -17.03
CA SER A 52 -11.32 10.43 -17.25
C SER A 52 -12.44 10.35 -16.21
N ASN A 53 -12.44 9.33 -15.35
CA ASN A 53 -13.49 9.09 -14.36
C ASN A 53 -13.34 9.99 -13.12
N LEU A 54 -14.36 10.80 -12.82
CA LEU A 54 -14.42 11.69 -11.66
C LEU A 54 -14.18 10.98 -10.32
N ILE A 55 -14.75 9.78 -10.15
CA ILE A 55 -14.59 9.00 -8.91
C ILE A 55 -13.12 8.60 -8.73
N GLN A 56 -12.47 8.16 -9.81
CA GLN A 56 -11.07 7.75 -9.80
C GLN A 56 -10.14 8.96 -9.55
N LEU A 57 -10.48 10.11 -10.13
CA LEU A 57 -9.79 11.37 -9.87
C LEU A 57 -9.84 11.75 -8.38
N GLY A 58 -11.01 11.63 -7.76
CA GLY A 58 -11.21 11.90 -6.32
C GLY A 58 -10.37 10.99 -5.43
N VAL A 59 -10.34 9.69 -5.74
CA VAL A 59 -9.50 8.72 -5.00
C VAL A 59 -8.01 9.05 -5.17
N ASN A 60 -7.56 9.40 -6.38
CA ASN A 60 -6.18 9.78 -6.65
C ASN A 60 -5.76 11.07 -5.91
N LEU A 61 -6.65 12.06 -5.85
CA LEU A 61 -6.45 13.29 -5.07
C LEU A 61 -6.38 13.02 -3.57
N GLY A 62 -7.22 12.11 -3.06
CA GLY A 62 -7.16 11.64 -1.68
C GLY A 62 -5.84 10.94 -1.35
N LEU A 63 -5.34 10.10 -2.25
CA LEU A 63 -4.05 9.43 -2.06
C LEU A 63 -2.89 10.43 -2.12
N LEU A 64 -2.92 11.36 -3.07
CA LEU A 64 -1.91 12.40 -3.24
C LEU A 64 -1.83 13.30 -2.00
N SER A 65 -2.98 13.81 -1.54
CA SER A 65 -3.05 14.67 -0.36
C SER A 65 -2.52 13.96 0.89
N THR A 66 -2.94 12.71 1.13
CA THR A 66 -2.47 11.94 2.30
C THR A 66 -0.98 11.58 2.22
N ALA A 67 -0.44 11.32 1.04
CA ALA A 67 1.00 11.11 0.84
C ALA A 67 1.81 12.39 1.12
N LEU A 68 1.35 13.55 0.66
CA LEU A 68 1.98 14.84 0.97
C LEU A 68 1.93 15.16 2.48
N LEU A 69 0.79 14.88 3.12
CA LEU A 69 0.64 14.96 4.57
C LEU A 69 1.63 14.05 5.32
N ALA A 70 1.90 12.85 4.81
CA ALA A 70 2.89 11.96 5.39
C ALA A 70 4.31 12.53 5.29
N ILE A 71 4.69 13.04 4.12
CA ILE A 71 6.00 13.68 3.89
C ILE A 71 6.16 14.90 4.81
N TYR A 72 5.15 15.77 4.84
CA TYR A 72 5.11 16.92 5.73
C TYR A 72 5.18 16.51 7.21
N GLY A 73 4.42 15.49 7.60
CA GLY A 73 4.40 14.96 8.96
C GLY A 73 5.76 14.44 9.41
N ILE A 74 6.50 13.76 8.53
CA ILE A 74 7.86 13.30 8.82
C ILE A 74 8.81 14.49 8.94
N TRP A 75 8.70 15.48 8.05
CA TRP A 75 9.57 16.67 8.08
C TRP A 75 9.35 17.51 9.33
N LYS A 76 8.10 17.74 9.72
CA LYS A 76 7.69 18.45 10.95
C LYS A 76 7.68 17.59 12.21
N ARG A 77 8.14 16.33 12.13
CA ARG A 77 8.14 15.34 13.24
C ARG A 77 6.79 15.24 13.98
N THR A 78 5.69 15.31 13.25
CA THR A 78 4.33 15.27 13.82
C THR A 78 3.63 13.97 13.46
N TYR A 79 3.43 13.07 14.42
CA TYR A 79 2.82 11.75 14.15
C TYR A 79 1.36 11.86 13.68
N LYS A 80 0.62 12.89 14.11
CA LYS A 80 -0.78 13.11 13.73
C LYS A 80 -0.98 13.28 12.23
N ALA A 81 -0.01 13.86 11.52
CA ALA A 81 -0.07 14.06 10.08
C ALA A 81 0.22 12.78 9.27
N VAL A 82 0.86 11.77 9.89
CA VAL A 82 1.17 10.48 9.26
C VAL A 82 0.01 9.47 9.40
N LEU A 83 -0.85 9.65 10.41
CA LEU A 83 -2.03 8.83 10.64
C LEU A 83 -2.98 8.72 9.43
N PRO A 84 -3.39 9.81 8.74
CA PRO A 84 -4.30 9.70 7.60
C PRO A 84 -3.72 8.86 6.45
N PHE A 85 -2.40 8.94 6.23
CA PHE A 85 -1.72 8.10 5.24
C PHE A 85 -1.75 6.61 5.62
N LEU A 86 -1.53 6.31 6.90
CA LEU A 86 -1.63 4.94 7.40
C LEU A 86 -3.04 4.37 7.24
N VAL A 87 -4.08 5.16 7.54
CA VAL A 87 -5.48 4.76 7.36
C VAL A 87 -5.77 4.49 5.88
N MET A 88 -5.31 5.35 4.97
CA MET A 88 -5.48 5.14 3.53
C MET A 88 -4.78 3.87 3.03
N GLN A 89 -3.61 3.52 3.56
CA GLN A 89 -2.94 2.26 3.22
C GLN A 89 -3.76 1.03 3.65
N LEU A 90 -4.37 1.07 4.84
CA LEU A 90 -5.25 -0.01 5.30
C LEU A 90 -6.50 -0.16 4.43
N VAL A 91 -7.11 0.96 4.03
CA VAL A 91 -8.24 0.97 3.09
C VAL A 91 -7.81 0.38 1.74
N GLY A 92 -6.63 0.74 1.24
CA GLY A 92 -6.08 0.20 0.00
C GLY A 92 -5.82 -1.31 0.05
N ILE A 93 -5.36 -1.83 1.19
CA ILE A 93 -5.21 -3.28 1.40
C ILE A 93 -6.59 -3.96 1.38
N ALA A 94 -7.57 -3.42 2.11
CA ALA A 94 -8.92 -3.97 2.14
C ALA A 94 -9.56 -3.99 0.74
N GLN A 95 -9.40 -2.90 -0.03
CA GLN A 95 -9.84 -2.84 -1.41
C GLN A 95 -9.14 -3.89 -2.29
N SER A 96 -7.82 -4.08 -2.14
CA SER A 96 -7.06 -5.08 -2.90
C SER A 96 -7.54 -6.51 -2.60
N VAL A 97 -7.85 -6.80 -1.33
CA VAL A 97 -8.41 -8.10 -0.92
C VAL A 97 -9.80 -8.30 -1.51
N LEU A 98 -10.67 -7.28 -1.47
CA LEU A 98 -12.00 -7.34 -2.09
C LEU A 98 -11.91 -7.61 -3.60
N MET A 99 -11.01 -6.91 -4.30
CA MET A 99 -10.78 -7.11 -5.74
C MET A 99 -10.26 -8.52 -6.05
N LEU A 100 -9.37 -9.06 -5.21
CA LEU A 100 -8.91 -10.44 -5.34
C LEU A 100 -10.05 -11.44 -5.17
N ILE A 101 -10.92 -11.26 -4.16
CA ILE A 101 -12.09 -12.11 -3.95
C ILE A 101 -13.02 -12.06 -5.17
N VAL A 102 -13.31 -10.87 -5.69
CA VAL A 102 -14.14 -10.70 -6.90
C VAL A 102 -13.51 -11.40 -8.11
N ALA A 103 -12.20 -11.26 -8.30
CA ALA A 103 -11.48 -11.93 -9.38
C ALA A 103 -11.57 -13.46 -9.28
N ILE A 104 -11.43 -14.01 -8.07
CA ILE A 104 -11.56 -15.45 -7.80
C ILE A 104 -13.00 -15.93 -8.07
N ILE A 105 -14.01 -15.23 -7.55
CA ILE A 105 -15.44 -15.58 -7.78
C ILE A 105 -15.75 -15.59 -9.28
N ARG A 106 -15.29 -14.58 -10.01
CA ARG A 106 -15.46 -14.47 -11.46
C ARG A 106 -14.72 -15.59 -12.21
N SER A 107 -13.59 -16.06 -11.68
CA SER A 107 -12.88 -17.22 -12.23
C SER A 107 -13.70 -18.50 -12.07
N PHE A 108 -14.34 -18.71 -10.92
CA PHE A 108 -15.15 -19.91 -10.66
C PHE A 108 -16.51 -19.90 -11.37
N HIS A 109 -17.15 -18.75 -11.56
CA HIS A 109 -18.44 -18.65 -12.26
C HIS A 109 -18.32 -18.74 -13.80
N ARG A 110 -17.12 -18.96 -14.33
CA ARG A 110 -16.86 -18.93 -15.77
C ARG A 110 -17.08 -20.29 -16.48
N ASP A 111 -17.54 -21.31 -15.77
CA ASP A 111 -17.79 -22.68 -16.26
C ASP A 111 -19.23 -23.13 -15.92
N PRO A 112 -19.95 -23.95 -16.72
CA PRO A 112 -20.19 -23.93 -18.16
C PRO A 112 -21.68 -24.17 -18.55
N GLU A 113 -22.68 -23.59 -17.87
CA GLU A 113 -24.09 -23.90 -18.23
C GLU A 113 -24.63 -23.20 -19.49
N ASN A 114 -23.82 -22.41 -20.21
CA ASN A 114 -24.29 -21.69 -21.41
C ASN A 114 -23.59 -22.11 -22.73
N LYS A 115 -22.75 -23.15 -22.74
CA LYS A 115 -22.02 -23.58 -23.95
C LYS A 115 -22.73 -24.62 -24.82
N HIS A 116 -23.89 -25.15 -24.41
CA HIS A 116 -24.61 -26.15 -25.22
C HIS A 116 -25.53 -25.57 -26.32
N HIS A 117 -25.69 -24.25 -26.43
CA HIS A 117 -26.60 -23.64 -27.41
C HIS A 117 -25.95 -22.76 -28.50
N LEU A 118 -24.62 -22.59 -28.47
CA LEU A 118 -23.85 -21.80 -29.46
C LEU A 118 -22.89 -22.66 -30.31
N ILE A 119 -23.04 -23.98 -30.25
CA ILE A 119 -22.38 -24.91 -31.16
C ILE A 119 -23.04 -24.74 -32.53
N PHE A 120 -22.62 -23.77 -33.35
CA PHE A 120 -22.31 -24.03 -34.78
C PHE A 120 -21.78 -22.84 -35.59
N THR A 121 -21.90 -21.58 -35.15
CA THR A 121 -21.86 -20.49 -36.15
C THR A 121 -20.68 -19.49 -36.10
N GLU A 122 -19.74 -19.55 -35.13
CA GLU A 122 -18.69 -18.50 -34.98
C GLU A 122 -17.27 -18.99 -34.60
N ILE A 123 -16.92 -20.22 -35.01
CA ILE A 123 -15.85 -21.05 -34.41
C ILE A 123 -14.39 -20.54 -34.56
N ASN A 124 -14.06 -19.53 -35.38
CA ASN A 124 -12.64 -19.19 -35.64
C ASN A 124 -12.12 -17.82 -35.16
N LYS A 125 -12.95 -16.93 -34.61
CA LYS A 125 -12.47 -15.63 -34.08
C LYS A 125 -12.71 -15.42 -32.58
N GLU A 126 -13.74 -16.04 -32.01
CA GLU A 126 -14.06 -15.88 -30.59
C GLU A 126 -13.20 -16.75 -29.66
N GLY A 127 -12.68 -17.88 -30.16
CA GLY A 127 -11.83 -18.79 -29.37
C GLY A 127 -10.51 -18.16 -28.91
N GLU A 128 -9.82 -17.41 -29.79
CA GLU A 128 -8.59 -16.69 -29.41
C GLU A 128 -8.86 -15.55 -28.41
N GLU A 129 -10.03 -14.91 -28.49
CA GLU A 129 -10.37 -13.79 -27.60
C GLU A 129 -10.79 -14.29 -26.21
N GLU A 130 -11.46 -15.45 -26.13
CA GLU A 130 -11.84 -16.09 -24.87
C GLU A 130 -10.60 -16.62 -24.12
N GLU A 131 -9.65 -17.24 -24.83
CA GLU A 131 -8.37 -17.72 -24.29
C GLU A 131 -7.50 -16.56 -23.77
N LYS A 132 -7.40 -15.46 -24.53
CA LYS A 132 -6.70 -14.23 -24.08
C LYS A 132 -7.34 -13.64 -22.82
N LYS A 133 -8.67 -13.65 -22.71
CA LYS A 133 -9.39 -13.22 -21.50
C LYS A 133 -9.22 -14.19 -20.32
N LEU A 134 -8.93 -15.47 -20.56
CA LEU A 134 -8.65 -16.45 -19.51
C LEU A 134 -7.27 -16.18 -18.89
N ALA A 135 -6.25 -16.09 -19.75
CA ALA A 135 -4.88 -15.76 -19.36
C ALA A 135 -4.80 -14.42 -18.62
N THR A 136 -5.60 -13.43 -19.04
CA THR A 136 -5.65 -12.12 -18.37
C THR A 136 -6.15 -12.22 -16.93
N ASN A 137 -7.16 -13.04 -16.63
CA ASN A 137 -7.72 -13.17 -15.28
C ASN A 137 -6.74 -13.87 -14.32
N GLU A 138 -6.08 -14.93 -14.77
CA GLU A 138 -5.07 -15.64 -13.97
C GLU A 138 -3.88 -14.73 -13.62
N VAL A 139 -3.41 -13.95 -14.61
CA VAL A 139 -2.36 -12.94 -14.39
C VAL A 139 -2.82 -11.90 -13.36
N VAL A 140 -4.05 -11.42 -13.44
CA VAL A 140 -4.59 -10.47 -12.46
C VAL A 140 -4.60 -11.04 -11.04
N ILE A 141 -5.04 -12.30 -10.87
CA ILE A 141 -5.04 -12.98 -9.57
C ILE A 141 -3.60 -13.10 -9.03
N LEU A 142 -2.66 -13.52 -9.87
CA LEU A 142 -1.25 -13.66 -9.49
C LEU A 142 -0.63 -12.32 -9.08
N VAL A 143 -0.94 -11.24 -9.81
CA VAL A 143 -0.50 -9.89 -9.46
C VAL A 143 -1.02 -9.49 -8.08
N PHE A 144 -2.31 -9.70 -7.77
CA PHE A 144 -2.87 -9.38 -6.45
C PHE A 144 -2.26 -10.23 -5.32
N LEU A 145 -2.00 -11.52 -5.57
CA LEU A 145 -1.37 -12.41 -4.60
C LEU A 145 0.04 -11.94 -4.19
N ILE A 146 0.81 -11.37 -5.11
CA ILE A 146 2.14 -10.81 -4.83
C ILE A 146 2.02 -9.41 -4.22
N PHE A 147 1.07 -8.61 -4.70
CA PHE A 147 0.91 -7.22 -4.31
C PHE A 147 0.46 -7.04 -2.86
N ILE A 148 -0.46 -7.89 -2.36
CA ILE A 148 -0.99 -7.79 -0.99
C ILE A 148 0.10 -7.96 0.09
N PRO A 149 0.96 -9.01 0.06
CA PRO A 149 2.09 -9.13 0.99
C PRO A 149 3.03 -7.95 0.96
N ILE A 150 3.33 -7.41 -0.23
CA ILE A 150 4.17 -6.22 -0.39
C ILE A 150 3.51 -5.02 0.29
N GLN A 151 2.22 -4.76 0.02
CA GLN A 151 1.50 -3.67 0.68
C GLN A 151 1.47 -3.83 2.20
N LEU A 152 1.19 -5.03 2.71
CA LEU A 152 1.21 -5.30 4.15
C LEU A 152 2.59 -5.03 4.78
N TRP A 153 3.66 -5.40 4.07
CA TRP A 153 5.02 -5.13 4.50
C TRP A 153 5.32 -3.62 4.52
N LEU A 154 4.95 -2.88 3.48
CA LEU A 154 5.09 -1.42 3.43
C LEU A 154 4.28 -0.74 4.56
N THR A 155 3.03 -1.14 4.77
CA THR A 155 2.18 -0.60 5.83
C THR A 155 2.78 -0.85 7.22
N ARG A 156 3.41 -2.01 7.44
CA ARG A 156 4.14 -2.26 8.69
C ARG A 156 5.32 -1.31 8.91
N ILE A 157 6.03 -0.93 7.84
CA ILE A 157 7.12 0.06 7.93
C ILE A 157 6.56 1.42 8.35
N VAL A 158 5.49 1.87 7.69
CA VAL A 158 4.83 3.15 8.01
C VAL A 158 4.28 3.14 9.43
N HIS A 159 3.64 2.05 9.86
CA HIS A 159 3.13 1.90 11.23
C HIS A 159 4.25 1.96 12.27
N ARG A 160 5.40 1.30 12.04
CA ARG A 160 6.55 1.41 12.94
C ARG A 160 7.08 2.84 13.02
N CYS A 161 7.14 3.54 11.89
CA CYS A 161 7.54 4.95 11.85
C CYS A 161 6.56 5.82 12.66
N TYR A 162 5.25 5.60 12.51
CA TYR A 162 4.22 6.27 13.29
C TYR A 162 4.39 6.04 14.80
N GLN A 163 4.55 4.79 15.24
CA GLN A 163 4.76 4.46 16.66
C GLN A 163 6.01 5.14 17.22
N PHE A 164 7.10 5.13 16.44
CA PHE A 164 8.35 5.78 16.84
C PHE A 164 8.15 7.29 17.05
N MET A 165 7.52 7.99 16.10
CA MET A 165 7.25 9.43 16.22
C MET A 165 6.28 9.76 17.35
N LYS A 166 5.31 8.87 17.62
CA LYS A 166 4.38 9.03 18.75
C LYS A 166 5.12 9.00 20.08
N THR A 167 5.99 8.01 20.30
CA THR A 167 6.81 7.91 21.51
C THR A 167 7.77 9.09 21.66
N GLU A 168 8.43 9.52 20.57
CA GLU A 168 9.34 10.69 20.60
C GLU A 168 8.61 11.97 21.05
N GLN A 169 7.36 12.20 20.61
CA GLN A 169 6.59 13.38 21.04
C GLN A 169 6.07 13.28 22.48
N GLU A 170 5.65 12.09 22.93
CA GLU A 170 5.18 11.87 24.31
C GLU A 170 6.32 12.11 25.32
N GLU A 171 7.56 11.69 25.00
CA GLU A 171 8.74 11.97 25.83
C GLU A 171 9.02 13.48 25.92
N ILE A 172 8.92 14.23 24.83
CA ILE A 172 9.18 15.68 24.81
C ILE A 172 8.15 16.46 25.64
N GLN A 173 6.88 16.03 25.68
CA GLN A 173 5.83 16.72 26.44
C GLN A 173 5.91 16.52 27.96
N GLN A 174 6.72 15.56 28.42
CA GLN A 174 6.92 15.29 29.85
C GLN A 174 8.07 16.11 30.47
N PHE A 175 8.84 16.83 29.65
CA PHE A 175 9.91 17.76 30.05
C PHE A 175 9.47 19.22 29.88
#